data_AF-A0AAU5LQI3-F1
#
_entry.id   AF-A0AAU5LQI3-F1
#
_cell.length_a   1.000
_cell.length_b   1.000
_cell.length_c   1.000
_cell.angle_alpha   90.00
_cell.angle_beta   90.00
_cell.angle_gamma   90.00
#
_symmetry.space_group_name_H-M   'P 1'
#
loop_
_entity.id
_entity.type
_entity.pdbx_description
1 polymer ?
#
loop_
_entity_poly.entity_id
_entity_poly.type
_entity_poly.pdbx_seq_one_letter_code
_entity_poly.pdbx_strand_id
1 'polypeptide(L)'
;MSAGTGYGHDLVFGTFLTPTAAQPDRVVGLAQLTEQVGLDLVTVQDHPYQSAFLDTWTLLSVIAAKTEHVRVSPNVANLPLRPPVVLARSVASLDLLTGGRVDLGLGAGGFRDAIAAVGGPRLTPGESIEALEEAITLMRAVWSNERGGIKLDGKHYQVAGAKRGPVPAHNVEIWLGAAKPRMLRLTGRLADGWLPSSGWAGPDELTAMNAIIDDAALKAGRKPSDIRRLYNLMGQFDAMGNGFLQGPEELWIEQLTDLNRHQGISTFILATDSPEDIRRFAEVAAAVREGRPQSPPAQPTPDALGVIPTPDDGVRRSSVAPWDESERPTGPAPDPQRTYTPRERANGQHLIDVHDHLRAELDQVRDLVEQVAAGTIDIGRARSEINTMTMRQNNWTLGVYCESYCRLVTTHHSLEDAAMFPRLKQADPRLAPVVDRLELEHRTIHDVLEGVDQALVALVDGSGDLDGLRAAVDLLSDTLLSHLSYEERELVEPLARLNVM
;
A
#
# COMPACT_ATOMS: atom_id res chain seq x y z
N MET A 1 27.79 1.44 -21.65
CA MET A 1 27.58 2.89 -21.51
C MET A 1 26.50 3.07 -20.46
N SER A 2 26.84 3.71 -19.33
CA SER A 2 26.00 3.81 -18.13
C SER A 2 24.73 4.62 -18.43
N ALA A 3 23.58 3.97 -18.41
CA ALA A 3 22.27 4.62 -18.40
C ALA A 3 21.92 4.99 -16.95
N GLY A 4 22.55 6.04 -16.43
CA GLY A 4 22.16 6.62 -15.16
C GLY A 4 21.05 7.65 -15.39
N THR A 5 19.83 7.40 -14.92
CA THR A 5 18.81 8.42 -14.73
C THR A 5 18.06 8.22 -13.42
N GLY A 6 17.90 9.30 -12.66
CA GLY A 6 17.12 9.39 -11.43
C GLY A 6 17.85 10.12 -10.30
N TYR A 7 18.05 11.44 -10.39
CA TYR A 7 18.63 12.34 -9.37
C TYR A 7 20.03 12.04 -8.80
N GLY A 8 20.65 10.88 -9.10
CA GLY A 8 22.05 10.55 -8.77
C GLY A 8 22.29 10.14 -7.31
N HIS A 9 21.25 9.71 -6.61
CA HIS A 9 21.35 9.27 -5.23
C HIS A 9 21.55 7.76 -5.11
N ASP A 10 22.38 7.34 -4.16
CA ASP A 10 22.55 5.92 -3.81
C ASP A 10 21.23 5.31 -3.33
N LEU A 11 21.05 4.03 -3.65
CA LEU A 11 19.91 3.24 -3.22
C LEU A 11 19.98 2.95 -1.71
N VAL A 12 18.88 3.24 -1.02
CA VAL A 12 18.68 3.00 0.41
C VAL A 12 17.44 2.13 0.58
N PHE A 13 17.52 1.08 1.36
CA PHE A 13 16.39 0.22 1.68
C PHE A 13 16.17 0.17 3.19
N GLY A 14 14.93 0.20 3.63
CA GLY A 14 14.62 0.23 5.06
C GLY A 14 13.27 -0.31 5.43
N THR A 15 12.97 -0.29 6.72
CA THR A 15 11.70 -0.73 7.29
C THR A 15 10.97 0.42 7.95
N PHE A 16 9.64 0.39 7.89
CA PHE A 16 8.74 1.23 8.68
C PHE A 16 8.00 0.33 9.66
N LEU A 17 8.44 0.37 10.92
CA LEU A 17 7.95 -0.49 12.00
C LEU A 17 6.86 0.23 12.82
N THR A 18 5.88 -0.53 13.30
CA THR A 18 4.86 -0.02 14.23
C THR A 18 5.48 0.10 15.63
N PRO A 19 5.44 1.28 16.29
CA PRO A 19 6.03 1.50 17.60
C PRO A 19 5.14 0.98 18.73
N THR A 20 4.61 -0.25 18.63
CA THR A 20 3.66 -0.81 19.58
C THR A 20 4.25 -0.96 21.00
N ALA A 21 3.53 -0.44 21.99
CA ALA A 21 3.87 -0.56 23.41
C ALA A 21 3.50 -1.93 24.00
N ALA A 22 2.70 -2.73 23.28
CA ALA A 22 2.32 -4.06 23.74
C ALA A 22 3.48 -5.07 23.67
N GLN A 23 4.41 -4.88 22.72
CA GLN A 23 5.56 -5.76 22.51
C GLN A 23 6.83 -4.93 22.19
N PRO A 24 7.30 -4.08 23.12
CA PRO A 24 8.40 -3.14 22.86
C PRO A 24 9.71 -3.83 22.45
N ASP A 25 10.03 -4.96 23.09
CA ASP A 25 11.23 -5.74 22.76
C ASP A 25 11.16 -6.33 21.36
N ARG A 26 9.96 -6.68 20.87
CA ARG A 26 9.77 -7.16 19.49
C ARG A 26 10.08 -6.05 18.49
N VAL A 27 9.67 -4.81 18.74
CA VAL A 27 9.96 -3.68 17.84
C VAL A 27 11.47 -3.45 17.72
N VAL A 28 12.19 -3.50 18.85
CA VAL A 28 13.67 -3.41 18.85
C VAL A 28 14.29 -4.61 18.13
N GLY A 29 13.78 -5.82 18.35
CA GLY A 29 14.24 -7.03 17.67
C GLY A 29 14.06 -6.99 16.15
N LEU A 30 12.94 -6.42 15.66
CA LEU A 30 12.71 -6.19 14.23
C LEU A 30 13.71 -5.17 13.66
N ALA A 31 14.00 -4.10 14.39
CA ALA A 31 15.01 -3.12 13.96
C ALA A 31 16.42 -3.71 13.88
N GLN A 32 16.77 -4.60 14.81
CA GLN A 32 18.03 -5.35 14.74
C GLN A 32 18.03 -6.33 13.57
N LEU A 33 16.90 -6.98 13.27
CA LEU A 33 16.77 -7.84 12.10
C LEU A 33 16.98 -7.04 10.82
N THR A 34 16.38 -5.84 10.69
CA THR A 34 16.59 -4.93 9.54
C THR A 34 18.08 -4.72 9.26
N GLU A 35 18.87 -4.44 10.30
CA GLU A 35 20.33 -4.32 10.17
C GLU A 35 21.01 -5.64 9.79
N GLN A 36 20.66 -6.74 10.47
CA GLN A 36 21.29 -8.05 10.26
C GLN A 36 21.11 -8.57 8.83
N VAL A 37 20.00 -8.24 8.18
CA VAL A 37 19.72 -8.64 6.79
C VAL A 37 20.30 -7.65 5.76
N GLY A 38 20.99 -6.60 6.19
CA GLY A 38 21.68 -5.66 5.29
C GLY A 38 20.81 -4.55 4.70
N LEU A 39 19.73 -4.18 5.40
CA LEU A 39 18.96 -2.97 5.11
C LEU A 39 19.58 -1.77 5.84
N ASP A 40 19.41 -0.58 5.29
CA ASP A 40 20.16 0.63 5.66
C ASP A 40 19.43 1.54 6.65
N LEU A 41 18.09 1.42 6.75
CA LEU A 41 17.24 2.41 7.44
C LEU A 41 16.12 1.74 8.26
N VAL A 42 15.95 2.19 9.50
CA VAL A 42 14.78 1.89 10.34
C VAL A 42 13.99 3.17 10.57
N THR A 43 12.70 3.13 10.30
CA THR A 43 11.78 4.22 10.58
C THR A 43 10.60 3.79 11.43
N VAL A 44 10.06 4.73 12.22
CA VAL A 44 8.86 4.52 13.04
C VAL A 44 7.96 5.76 12.99
N GLN A 45 6.65 5.55 13.04
CA GLN A 45 5.68 6.65 13.02
C GLN A 45 5.65 7.42 14.32
N ASP A 46 5.28 8.71 14.23
CA ASP A 46 5.19 9.59 15.39
C ASP A 46 3.77 10.06 15.66
N HIS A 47 3.07 9.31 16.50
CA HIS A 47 1.72 9.66 16.98
C HIS A 47 1.69 9.71 18.51
N PRO A 48 2.20 10.79 19.16
CA PRO A 48 2.23 10.89 20.62
C PRO A 48 0.87 10.82 21.32
N TYR A 49 -0.22 10.99 20.56
CA TYR A 49 -1.60 10.84 21.04
C TYR A 49 -2.14 9.40 20.97
N GLN A 50 -1.39 8.45 20.41
CA GLN A 50 -1.77 7.03 20.44
C GLN A 50 -1.20 6.35 21.68
N SER A 51 -2.07 6.02 22.63
CA SER A 51 -1.70 5.38 23.90
C SER A 51 -1.09 3.98 23.72
N ALA A 52 -1.39 3.32 22.60
CA ALA A 52 -0.82 2.02 22.27
C ALA A 52 0.62 2.10 21.72
N PHE A 53 1.15 3.31 21.49
CA PHE A 53 2.47 3.50 20.91
C PHE A 53 3.50 4.01 21.92
N LEU A 54 4.75 3.59 21.74
CA LEU A 54 5.91 4.15 22.42
C LEU A 54 6.18 5.57 21.88
N ASP A 55 6.82 6.42 22.70
CA ASP A 55 7.36 7.67 22.19
C ASP A 55 8.48 7.38 21.18
N THR A 56 8.34 7.96 19.99
CA THR A 56 9.23 7.78 18.84
C THR A 56 10.69 8.05 19.16
N TRP A 57 11.03 9.18 19.79
CA TRP A 57 12.44 9.52 20.02
C TRP A 57 13.08 8.65 21.09
N THR A 58 12.30 8.25 22.10
CA THR A 58 12.73 7.28 23.10
C THR A 58 13.04 5.94 22.43
N LEU A 59 12.13 5.44 21.60
CA LEU A 59 12.31 4.18 20.86
C LEU A 59 13.49 4.24 19.90
N LEU A 60 13.60 5.28 19.07
CA LEU A 60 14.71 5.45 18.13
C LEU A 60 16.07 5.51 18.85
N SER A 61 16.13 6.12 20.04
CA SER A 61 17.36 6.14 20.84
C SER A 61 17.77 4.74 21.32
N VAL A 62 16.80 3.91 21.71
CA VAL A 62 17.05 2.51 22.10
C VAL A 62 17.47 1.67 20.90
N ILE A 63 16.76 1.80 19.76
CA ILE A 63 17.11 1.11 18.51
C ILE A 63 18.54 1.46 18.10
N ALA A 64 18.87 2.75 18.08
CA ALA A 64 20.19 3.21 17.66
C ALA A 64 21.31 2.75 18.61
N ALA A 65 21.03 2.59 19.90
CA ALA A 65 21.98 2.02 20.87
C ALA A 65 22.13 0.50 20.76
N LYS A 66 21.21 -0.19 20.07
CA LYS A 66 21.17 -1.64 19.89
C LYS A 66 21.54 -2.10 18.48
N THR A 67 21.97 -1.16 17.64
CA THR A 67 22.38 -1.34 16.24
C THR A 67 23.66 -0.55 15.97
N GLU A 68 24.44 -0.96 14.97
CA GLU A 68 25.78 -0.40 14.72
C GLU A 68 25.86 0.47 13.47
N HIS A 69 25.06 0.19 12.45
CA HIS A 69 25.19 0.72 11.09
C HIS A 69 23.90 1.30 10.55
N VAL A 70 22.74 0.75 10.91
CA VAL A 70 21.45 1.19 10.38
C VAL A 70 21.17 2.66 10.75
N ARG A 71 20.69 3.44 9.79
CA ARG A 71 20.17 4.80 10.03
C ARG A 71 18.81 4.72 10.71
N VAL A 72 18.47 5.75 11.48
CA VAL A 72 17.17 5.86 12.17
C VAL A 72 16.48 7.17 11.85
N SER A 73 15.16 7.13 11.65
CA SER A 73 14.37 8.34 11.41
C SER A 73 12.91 8.21 11.85
N PRO A 74 12.27 9.26 12.38
CA PRO A 74 10.82 9.29 12.48
C PRO A 74 10.18 9.39 11.08
N ASN A 75 9.05 8.73 10.86
CA ASN A 75 8.33 8.69 9.57
C ASN A 75 6.83 9.01 9.76
N VAL A 76 6.46 10.28 9.87
CA VAL A 76 7.30 11.47 10.06
C VAL A 76 7.04 12.06 11.45
N ALA A 77 7.97 12.83 12.01
CA ALA A 77 7.83 13.48 13.30
C ALA A 77 6.64 14.45 13.31
N ASN A 78 5.88 14.44 14.41
CA ASN A 78 4.73 15.31 14.63
C ASN A 78 5.17 16.68 15.13
N LEU A 79 5.52 17.59 14.21
CA LEU A 79 6.02 18.92 14.56
C LEU A 79 5.11 19.69 15.53
N PRO A 80 3.76 19.69 15.39
CA PRO A 80 2.88 20.40 16.33
C PRO A 80 3.05 20.00 17.81
N LEU A 81 3.54 18.79 18.08
CA LEU A 81 3.77 18.28 19.43
C LEU A 81 5.25 18.26 19.83
N ARG A 82 6.16 18.76 18.96
CA ARG A 82 7.60 18.77 19.19
C ARG A 82 8.16 20.17 18.95
N PRO A 83 8.42 20.97 20.00
CA PRO A 83 8.97 22.31 19.84
C PRO A 83 10.25 22.29 18.98
N PRO A 84 10.35 23.10 17.91
CA PRO A 84 11.35 22.91 16.85
C PRO A 84 12.80 23.01 17.34
N VAL A 85 13.09 23.92 18.28
CA VAL A 85 14.44 24.03 18.87
C VAL A 85 14.80 22.80 19.70
N VAL A 86 13.83 22.24 20.43
CA VAL A 86 14.04 21.04 21.24
C VAL A 86 14.23 19.84 20.31
N LEU A 87 13.38 19.70 19.29
CA LEU A 87 13.50 18.65 18.29
C LEU A 87 14.84 18.71 17.55
N ALA A 88 15.28 19.89 17.12
CA ALA A 88 16.60 20.07 16.51
C ALA A 88 17.75 19.57 17.41
N ARG A 89 17.68 19.87 18.71
CA ARG A 89 18.67 19.42 19.68
C ARG A 89 18.62 17.92 19.91
N SER A 90 17.43 17.32 19.98
CA SER A 90 17.27 15.87 20.11
C SER A 90 17.87 15.14 18.91
N VAL A 91 17.57 15.62 17.69
CA VAL A 91 18.14 15.09 16.44
C VAL A 91 19.66 15.17 16.46
N ALA A 92 20.23 16.35 16.71
CA ALA A 92 21.68 16.54 16.74
C ALA A 92 22.36 15.71 17.83
N SER A 93 21.71 15.56 18.99
CA SER A 93 22.26 14.76 20.09
C SER A 93 22.30 13.28 19.73
N LEU A 94 21.21 12.73 19.19
CA LEU A 94 21.19 11.34 18.74
C LEU A 94 22.17 11.12 17.57
N ASP A 95 22.28 12.09 16.67
CA ASP A 95 23.23 12.02 15.56
C ASP A 95 24.69 11.93 16.04
N LEU A 96 25.05 12.75 17.02
CA LEU A 96 26.37 12.69 17.67
C LEU A 96 26.60 11.37 18.42
N LEU A 97 25.58 10.86 19.12
CA LEU A 97 25.68 9.60 19.86
C LEU A 97 25.81 8.38 18.94
N THR A 98 25.25 8.46 17.73
CA THR A 98 25.25 7.38 16.75
C THR A 98 26.38 7.45 15.74
N GLY A 99 27.12 8.57 15.72
CA GLY A 99 28.19 8.81 14.76
C GLY A 99 27.70 9.16 13.36
N GLY A 100 26.53 9.79 13.22
CA GLY A 100 26.00 10.25 11.92
C GLY A 100 24.90 9.38 11.32
N ARG A 101 24.07 8.71 12.14
CA ARG A 101 23.04 7.76 11.65
C ARG A 101 21.60 8.27 11.77
N VAL A 102 21.38 9.57 11.89
CA VAL A 102 20.03 10.12 12.15
C VAL A 102 19.54 11.07 11.06
N ASP A 103 18.36 10.78 10.53
CA ASP A 103 17.64 11.70 9.64
C ASP A 103 16.31 12.15 10.23
N LEU A 104 15.75 13.23 9.70
CA LEU A 104 14.50 13.80 10.20
C LEU A 104 13.40 13.78 9.15
N GLY A 105 12.57 12.73 9.15
CA GLY A 105 11.23 12.85 8.59
C GLY A 105 10.40 13.82 9.42
N LEU A 106 9.86 14.87 8.80
CA LEU A 106 9.13 15.95 9.47
C LEU A 106 7.75 16.18 8.85
N GLY A 107 6.71 16.16 9.68
CA GLY A 107 5.32 16.35 9.27
C GLY A 107 4.67 17.56 9.92
N ALA A 108 3.76 18.20 9.18
CA ALA A 108 2.94 19.32 9.67
C ALA A 108 1.82 18.88 10.65
N GLY A 109 1.65 17.56 10.87
CA GLY A 109 0.63 16.97 11.73
C GLY A 109 -0.71 16.70 11.02
N GLY A 110 -0.96 15.45 10.63
CA GLY A 110 -2.15 15.07 9.85
C GLY A 110 -3.46 14.96 10.64
N PHE A 111 -3.40 14.77 11.97
CA PHE A 111 -4.55 14.47 12.82
C PHE A 111 -4.82 15.62 13.80
N ARG A 112 -5.39 16.71 13.28
CA ARG A 112 -5.60 17.97 14.03
C ARG A 112 -6.33 17.79 15.35
N ASP A 113 -7.38 16.97 15.39
CA ASP A 113 -8.16 16.78 16.61
C ASP A 113 -7.40 15.99 17.68
N ALA A 114 -6.66 14.95 17.28
CA ALA A 114 -5.84 14.17 18.20
C ALA A 114 -4.65 15.00 18.75
N ILE A 115 -4.03 15.82 17.89
CA ILE A 115 -2.98 16.77 18.29
C ILE A 115 -3.53 17.76 19.33
N ALA A 116 -4.70 18.34 19.07
CA ALA A 116 -5.31 19.30 19.98
C ALA A 116 -5.73 18.66 21.31
N ALA A 117 -6.17 17.40 21.29
CA ALA A 117 -6.58 16.67 22.49
C ALA A 117 -5.45 16.49 23.51
N VAL A 118 -4.19 16.47 23.05
CA VAL A 118 -3.00 16.35 23.91
C VAL A 118 -2.24 17.67 24.09
N GLY A 119 -2.90 18.81 23.80
CA GLY A 119 -2.37 20.15 24.06
C GLY A 119 -1.58 20.78 22.90
N GLY A 120 -1.59 20.17 21.71
CA GLY A 120 -1.03 20.77 20.51
C GLY A 120 -1.88 21.91 19.93
N PRO A 121 -1.31 22.77 19.07
CA PRO A 121 -2.02 23.89 18.49
C PRO A 121 -3.06 23.44 17.44
N ARG A 122 -4.22 24.11 17.41
CA ARG A 122 -5.24 23.94 16.35
C ARG A 122 -4.93 24.85 15.16
N LEU A 123 -3.98 24.45 14.32
CA LEU A 123 -3.64 25.18 13.10
C LEU A 123 -4.59 24.82 11.95
N THR A 124 -4.86 25.78 11.07
CA THR A 124 -5.43 25.51 9.75
C THR A 124 -4.40 24.81 8.85
N PRO A 125 -4.80 24.19 7.72
CA PRO A 125 -3.83 23.60 6.79
C PRO A 125 -2.79 24.61 6.28
N GLY A 126 -3.18 25.87 6.04
CA GLY A 126 -2.24 26.90 5.61
C GLY A 126 -1.22 27.28 6.68
N GLU A 127 -1.70 27.50 7.91
CA GLU A 127 -0.85 27.81 9.07
C GLU A 127 0.08 26.65 9.42
N SER A 128 -0.35 25.41 9.25
CA SER A 128 0.51 24.24 9.51
C SER A 128 1.71 24.19 8.56
N ILE A 129 1.54 24.64 7.31
CA ILE A 129 2.60 24.73 6.31
C ILE A 129 3.53 25.92 6.62
N GLU A 130 2.97 27.07 7.01
CA GLU A 130 3.74 28.24 7.47
C GLU A 130 4.59 27.90 8.69
N ALA A 131 4.02 27.22 9.68
CA ALA A 131 4.74 26.75 10.85
C ALA A 131 5.87 25.78 10.45
N LEU A 132 5.60 24.81 9.58
CA LEU A 132 6.62 23.88 9.12
C LEU A 132 7.81 24.58 8.43
N GLU A 133 7.54 25.59 7.59
CA GLU A 133 8.56 26.41 6.95
C GLU A 133 9.43 27.18 7.96
N GLU A 134 8.82 27.83 8.95
CA GLU A 134 9.53 28.49 10.04
C GLU A 134 10.36 27.50 10.87
N ALA A 135 9.82 26.31 11.13
CA ALA A 135 10.50 25.26 11.88
C ALA A 135 11.74 24.75 11.17
N ILE A 136 11.68 24.47 9.86
CA ILE A 136 12.83 24.02 9.06
C ILE A 136 13.95 25.07 9.11
N THR A 137 13.60 26.34 8.90
CA THR A 137 14.53 27.47 9.00
C THR A 137 15.20 27.53 10.37
N LEU A 138 14.42 27.36 11.42
CA LEU A 138 14.90 27.37 12.80
C LEU A 138 15.81 26.18 13.11
N MET A 139 15.47 24.97 12.67
CA MET A 139 16.28 23.76 12.86
C MET A 139 17.63 23.88 12.17
N ARG A 140 17.65 24.36 10.91
CA ARG A 140 18.90 24.64 10.18
C ARG A 140 19.74 25.71 10.89
N ALA A 141 19.12 26.73 11.48
CA ALA A 141 19.82 27.72 12.30
C ALA A 141 20.41 27.10 13.59
N VAL A 142 19.71 26.15 14.22
CA VAL A 142 20.23 25.41 15.39
C VAL A 142 21.48 24.61 15.04
N TRP A 143 21.49 23.94 13.88
CA TRP A 143 22.61 23.09 13.44
C TRP A 143 23.76 23.85 12.76
N SER A 144 23.62 25.15 12.51
CA SER A 144 24.66 25.95 11.88
C SER A 144 25.85 26.24 12.82
N ASN A 145 27.05 26.24 12.24
CA ASN A 145 28.31 26.64 12.89
C ASN A 145 28.52 28.18 12.97
N GLU A 146 27.53 28.97 12.57
CA GLU A 146 27.59 30.43 12.65
C GLU A 146 27.75 30.96 14.08
N ARG A 147 28.44 32.10 14.22
CA ARG A 147 28.58 32.78 15.51
C ARG A 147 27.29 33.55 15.87
N GLY A 148 27.02 33.66 17.16
CA GLY A 148 25.89 34.43 17.70
C GLY A 148 24.64 33.60 17.98
N GLY A 149 23.68 34.20 18.69
CA GLY A 149 22.40 33.56 19.03
C GLY A 149 21.42 33.58 17.85
N ILE A 150 20.55 32.59 17.80
CA ILE A 150 19.46 32.49 16.82
C ILE A 150 18.39 33.51 17.19
N LYS A 151 17.93 34.27 16.20
CA LYS A 151 16.79 35.16 16.32
C LYS A 151 15.81 34.84 15.19
N LEU A 152 14.58 34.52 15.55
CA LEU A 152 13.48 34.32 14.63
C LEU A 152 12.26 35.01 15.22
N ASP A 153 11.68 35.95 14.49
CA ASP A 153 10.42 36.61 14.86
C ASP A 153 9.33 36.13 13.90
N GLY A 154 9.07 34.82 13.97
CA GLY A 154 8.10 34.14 13.12
C GLY A 154 6.68 34.30 13.65
N LYS A 155 5.71 34.06 12.76
CA LYS A 155 4.28 34.04 13.11
C LYS A 155 3.96 32.86 14.03
N HIS A 156 4.64 31.74 13.87
CA HIS A 156 4.40 30.52 14.64
C HIS A 156 5.50 30.27 15.69
N TYR A 157 6.75 30.65 15.41
CA TYR A 157 7.86 30.47 16.33
C TYR A 157 8.65 31.75 16.57
N GLN A 158 8.75 32.14 17.84
CA GLN A 158 9.54 33.28 18.30
C GLN A 158 10.73 32.80 19.11
N VAL A 159 11.93 33.18 18.68
CA VAL A 159 13.20 32.84 19.33
C VAL A 159 14.04 34.10 19.44
N ALA A 160 14.43 34.46 20.66
CA ALA A 160 15.13 35.72 20.95
C ALA A 160 16.52 35.46 21.55
N GLY A 161 17.49 35.06 20.71
CA GLY A 161 18.88 34.87 21.12
C GLY A 161 19.20 33.48 21.67
N ALA A 162 18.46 32.44 21.24
CA ALA A 162 18.78 31.07 21.64
C ALA A 162 20.18 30.67 21.18
N LYS A 163 20.92 29.94 22.03
CA LYS A 163 22.21 29.38 21.63
C LYS A 163 22.01 28.28 20.58
N ARG A 164 22.83 28.34 19.54
CA ARG A 164 22.97 27.28 18.54
C ARG A 164 23.52 26.00 19.17
N GLY A 165 23.35 24.91 18.45
CA GLY A 165 23.92 23.63 18.77
C GLY A 165 23.09 22.74 19.71
N PRO A 166 23.55 21.48 19.89
CA PRO A 166 24.79 20.94 19.29
C PRO A 166 24.71 20.81 17.76
N VAL A 167 25.86 20.88 17.11
CA VAL A 167 25.97 20.67 15.66
C VAL A 167 26.02 19.16 15.44
N PRO A 168 25.16 18.59 14.56
CA PRO A 168 25.16 17.15 14.32
C PRO A 168 26.50 16.65 13.76
N ALA A 169 26.74 15.34 13.85
CA ALA A 169 27.94 14.69 13.33
C ALA A 169 28.01 14.74 11.79
N HIS A 170 26.86 14.79 11.11
CA HIS A 170 26.77 14.93 9.66
C HIS A 170 25.72 15.97 9.25
N ASN A 171 25.57 16.21 7.94
CA ASN A 171 24.48 17.03 7.44
C ASN A 171 23.16 16.25 7.46
N VAL A 172 22.43 16.36 8.58
CA VAL A 172 21.12 15.73 8.76
C VAL A 172 20.15 16.17 7.65
N GLU A 173 19.56 15.21 6.95
CA GLU A 173 18.52 15.46 5.96
C GLU A 173 17.15 15.68 6.63
N ILE A 174 16.35 16.60 6.05
CA ILE A 174 14.94 16.80 6.44
C ILE A 174 14.05 16.27 5.32
N TRP A 175 13.24 15.24 5.60
CA TRP A 175 12.33 14.62 4.65
C TRP A 175 10.89 15.00 4.93
N LEU A 176 10.11 15.38 3.91
CA LEU A 176 8.71 15.76 4.08
C LEU A 176 7.73 14.77 3.45
N GLY A 177 6.75 14.33 4.23
CA GLY A 177 5.57 13.63 3.75
C GLY A 177 4.57 14.60 3.12
N ALA A 178 4.70 14.83 1.81
CA ALA A 178 3.95 15.87 1.09
C ALA A 178 3.07 15.27 -0.02
N ALA A 179 1.76 15.57 0.03
CA ALA A 179 0.80 15.15 -1.01
C ALA A 179 0.27 16.30 -1.86
N LYS A 180 -0.07 17.44 -1.22
CA LYS A 180 -0.77 18.54 -1.91
C LYS A 180 0.22 19.56 -2.50
N PRO A 181 -0.14 20.29 -3.58
CA PRO A 181 0.78 21.16 -4.32
C PRO A 181 1.53 22.20 -3.48
N ARG A 182 0.89 22.78 -2.44
CA ARG A 182 1.55 23.74 -1.54
C ARG A 182 2.69 23.09 -0.73
N MET A 183 2.49 21.87 -0.25
CA MET A 183 3.50 21.09 0.48
C MET A 183 4.60 20.56 -0.45
N LEU A 184 4.26 20.16 -1.68
CA LEU A 184 5.25 19.76 -2.69
C LEU A 184 6.17 20.93 -3.05
N ARG A 185 5.63 22.15 -3.21
CA ARG A 185 6.45 23.35 -3.42
C ARG A 185 7.36 23.67 -2.23
N LEU A 186 6.85 23.50 -1.00
CA LEU A 186 7.69 23.66 0.21
C LEU A 186 8.85 22.65 0.21
N THR A 187 8.57 21.40 -0.17
CA THR A 187 9.57 20.32 -0.27
C THR A 187 10.67 20.71 -1.24
N GLY A 188 10.33 21.17 -2.45
CA GLY A 188 11.31 21.64 -3.43
C GLY A 188 12.19 22.80 -2.91
N ARG A 189 11.58 23.73 -2.18
CA ARG A 189 12.29 24.91 -1.65
C ARG A 189 13.25 24.59 -0.50
N LEU A 190 12.84 23.75 0.46
CA LEU A 190 13.50 23.68 1.78
C LEU A 190 13.88 22.28 2.27
N ALA A 191 13.32 21.21 1.71
CA ALA A 191 13.57 19.85 2.20
C ALA A 191 14.70 19.16 1.43
N ASP A 192 15.32 18.16 2.03
CA ASP A 192 16.35 17.32 1.41
C ASP A 192 15.77 15.98 0.94
N GLY A 193 14.51 15.69 1.27
CA GLY A 193 13.82 14.50 0.79
C GLY A 193 12.30 14.66 0.69
N TRP A 194 11.70 13.92 -0.23
CA TRP A 194 10.26 13.76 -0.37
C TRP A 194 9.88 12.31 -0.05
N LEU A 195 8.95 12.11 0.89
CA LEU A 195 8.58 10.79 1.43
C LEU A 195 7.06 10.52 1.30
N PRO A 196 6.55 10.23 0.09
CA PRO A 196 5.20 9.73 -0.12
C PRO A 196 5.02 8.28 0.36
N SER A 197 3.77 7.83 0.47
CA SER A 197 3.43 6.42 0.68
C SER A 197 2.57 5.89 -0.46
N SER A 198 2.79 4.64 -0.86
CA SER A 198 2.04 4.00 -1.95
C SER A 198 0.53 3.97 -1.70
N GLY A 199 0.10 3.86 -0.45
CA GLY A 199 -1.32 3.83 -0.09
C GLY A 199 -2.12 5.11 -0.40
N TRP A 200 -1.47 6.23 -0.76
CA TRP A 200 -2.17 7.46 -1.15
C TRP A 200 -1.53 8.23 -2.31
N ALA A 201 -0.36 7.81 -2.78
CA ALA A 201 0.29 8.33 -3.97
C ALA A 201 0.78 7.13 -4.80
N GLY A 202 -0.04 6.69 -5.75
CA GLY A 202 0.29 5.57 -6.63
C GLY A 202 1.37 5.96 -7.66
N PRO A 203 2.00 4.98 -8.34
CA PRO A 203 3.05 5.24 -9.34
C PRO A 203 2.68 6.28 -10.41
N ASP A 204 1.42 6.27 -10.86
CA ASP A 204 0.91 7.18 -11.90
C ASP A 204 0.87 8.64 -11.44
N GLU A 205 0.75 8.90 -10.13
CA GLU A 205 0.71 10.25 -9.58
C GLU A 205 2.12 10.83 -9.37
N LEU A 206 3.14 9.96 -9.17
CA LEU A 206 4.49 10.37 -8.79
C LEU A 206 5.12 11.32 -9.81
N THR A 207 4.88 11.11 -11.11
CA THR A 207 5.43 11.95 -12.17
C THR A 207 4.99 13.42 -12.03
N ALA A 208 3.69 13.64 -11.83
CA ALA A 208 3.13 14.99 -11.69
C ALA A 208 3.58 15.66 -10.39
N MET A 209 3.71 14.89 -9.31
CA MET A 209 4.17 15.38 -8.02
C MET A 209 5.66 15.77 -8.04
N ASN A 210 6.50 14.93 -8.67
CA ASN A 210 7.91 15.19 -8.94
C ASN A 210 8.08 16.52 -9.70
N ALA A 211 7.31 16.74 -10.76
CA ALA A 211 7.38 17.98 -11.54
C ALA A 211 7.13 19.24 -10.70
N ILE A 212 6.22 19.19 -9.71
CA ILE A 212 5.96 20.32 -8.81
C ILE A 212 7.15 20.58 -7.88
N ILE A 213 7.78 19.51 -7.37
CA ILE A 213 8.95 19.61 -6.50
C ILE A 213 10.13 20.19 -7.28
N ASP A 214 10.39 19.68 -8.47
CA ASP A 214 11.50 20.09 -9.33
C ASP A 214 11.39 21.56 -9.73
N ASP A 215 10.22 21.98 -10.20
CA ASP A 215 9.93 23.39 -10.53
C ASP A 215 10.16 24.31 -9.31
N ALA A 216 9.71 23.88 -8.13
CA ALA A 216 9.91 24.66 -6.90
C ALA A 216 11.38 24.71 -6.45
N ALA A 217 12.13 23.63 -6.63
CA ALA A 217 13.57 23.57 -6.34
C ALA A 217 14.33 24.53 -7.25
N LEU A 218 14.08 24.48 -8.56
CA LEU A 218 14.71 25.36 -9.54
C LEU A 218 14.39 26.83 -9.27
N LYS A 219 13.13 27.15 -8.96
CA LYS A 219 12.72 28.52 -8.57
C LYS A 219 13.37 29.00 -7.27
N ALA A 220 13.75 28.09 -6.39
CA ALA A 220 14.49 28.39 -5.17
C ALA A 220 16.02 28.42 -5.36
N GLY A 221 16.52 28.21 -6.59
CA GLY A 221 17.96 28.15 -6.88
C GLY A 221 18.64 26.85 -6.43
N ARG A 222 17.86 25.81 -6.15
CA ARG A 222 18.34 24.46 -5.79
C ARG A 222 18.28 23.53 -6.99
N LYS A 223 19.05 22.46 -6.97
CA LYS A 223 18.95 21.41 -7.99
C LYS A 223 17.89 20.40 -7.54
N PRO A 224 17.08 19.85 -8.46
CA PRO A 224 16.21 18.72 -8.14
C PRO A 224 16.93 17.53 -7.52
N SER A 225 18.21 17.32 -7.88
CA SER A 225 19.12 16.30 -7.31
C SER A 225 19.59 16.59 -5.88
N ASP A 226 19.29 17.77 -5.33
CA ASP A 226 19.56 18.07 -3.91
C ASP A 226 18.43 17.54 -3.00
N ILE A 227 17.43 16.89 -3.59
CA ILE A 227 16.23 16.39 -2.91
C ILE A 227 16.11 14.91 -3.25
N ARG A 228 16.27 14.06 -2.24
CA ARG A 228 16.10 12.62 -2.34
C ARG A 228 14.63 12.26 -2.56
N ARG A 229 14.38 11.20 -3.32
CA ARG A 229 13.04 10.64 -3.55
C ARG A 229 12.92 9.35 -2.76
N LEU A 230 12.11 9.37 -1.72
CA LEU A 230 11.83 8.24 -0.84
C LEU A 230 10.42 7.72 -1.10
N TYR A 231 10.12 6.48 -0.72
CA TYR A 231 8.77 5.93 -0.87
C TYR A 231 8.49 4.85 0.18
N ASN A 232 7.41 5.06 0.95
CA ASN A 232 6.89 4.02 1.84
C ASN A 232 6.09 3.02 1.00
N LEU A 233 6.52 1.76 1.07
CA LEU A 233 5.92 0.62 0.39
C LEU A 233 4.89 -0.01 1.33
N MET A 234 3.63 0.08 0.95
CA MET A 234 2.52 -0.66 1.55
C MET A 234 2.14 -1.74 0.55
N GLY A 235 2.43 -2.99 0.88
CA GLY A 235 2.30 -4.13 -0.01
C GLY A 235 2.43 -5.44 0.75
N GLN A 236 2.21 -6.54 0.06
CA GLN A 236 2.29 -7.89 0.62
C GLN A 236 3.11 -8.79 -0.28
N PHE A 237 3.89 -9.68 0.32
CA PHE A 237 4.55 -10.72 -0.44
C PHE A 237 3.67 -11.96 -0.50
N ASP A 238 3.32 -12.41 -1.70
CA ASP A 238 2.51 -13.60 -1.94
C ASP A 238 3.04 -14.37 -3.16
N ALA A 239 2.44 -15.52 -3.48
CA ALA A 239 2.89 -16.36 -4.58
C ALA A 239 2.26 -16.00 -5.93
N MET A 240 1.17 -15.24 -5.95
CA MET A 240 0.27 -15.14 -7.10
C MET A 240 0.45 -13.85 -7.91
N GLY A 241 0.93 -12.77 -7.29
CA GLY A 241 1.27 -11.53 -8.01
C GLY A 241 0.06 -10.82 -8.61
N ASN A 242 -0.72 -10.12 -7.78
CA ASN A 242 -2.02 -9.55 -8.15
C ASN A 242 -2.05 -8.01 -8.14
N GLY A 243 -0.89 -7.34 -8.20
CA GLY A 243 -0.86 -5.88 -8.35
C GLY A 243 0.44 -5.18 -7.97
N PHE A 244 0.34 -3.87 -7.81
CA PHE A 244 1.46 -3.05 -7.35
C PHE A 244 1.83 -3.42 -5.91
N LEU A 245 3.07 -3.86 -5.70
CA LEU A 245 3.62 -4.35 -4.44
C LEU A 245 2.82 -5.51 -3.85
N GLN A 246 2.25 -6.37 -4.69
CA GLN A 246 1.58 -7.60 -4.27
C GLN A 246 2.05 -8.74 -5.16
N GLY A 247 2.75 -9.71 -4.59
CA GLY A 247 3.37 -10.78 -5.37
C GLY A 247 4.72 -11.25 -4.87
N PRO A 248 5.38 -12.11 -5.65
CA PRO A 248 6.66 -12.68 -5.29
C PRO A 248 7.79 -11.65 -5.46
N GLU A 249 8.95 -11.94 -4.88
CA GLU A 249 10.13 -11.08 -4.85
C GLU A 249 10.53 -10.59 -6.24
N GLU A 250 10.36 -11.41 -7.27
CA GLU A 250 10.69 -11.05 -8.65
C GLU A 250 9.87 -9.85 -9.14
N LEU A 251 8.57 -9.82 -8.83
CA LEU A 251 7.70 -8.72 -9.20
C LEU A 251 8.09 -7.44 -8.45
N TRP A 252 8.44 -7.57 -7.17
CA TRP A 252 8.94 -6.44 -6.39
C TRP A 252 10.25 -5.90 -6.96
N ILE A 253 11.19 -6.76 -7.34
CA ILE A 253 12.47 -6.35 -7.96
C ILE A 253 12.22 -5.54 -9.22
N GLU A 254 11.33 -6.00 -10.10
CA GLU A 254 10.95 -5.29 -11.33
C GLU A 254 10.34 -3.93 -11.01
N GLN A 255 9.31 -3.89 -10.17
CA GLN A 255 8.59 -2.66 -9.83
C GLN A 255 9.48 -1.62 -9.15
N LEU A 256 10.33 -2.03 -8.20
CA LEU A 256 11.24 -1.10 -7.52
C LEU A 256 12.35 -0.61 -8.46
N THR A 257 12.84 -1.47 -9.37
CA THR A 257 13.78 -1.07 -10.41
C THR A 257 13.16 -0.02 -11.34
N ASP A 258 11.89 -0.20 -11.72
CA ASP A 258 11.17 0.75 -12.58
C ASP A 258 10.87 2.07 -11.87
N LEU A 259 10.46 2.04 -10.60
CA LEU A 259 10.31 3.26 -9.79
C LEU A 259 11.63 4.03 -9.67
N ASN A 260 12.75 3.32 -9.52
CA ASN A 260 14.06 3.97 -9.52
C ASN A 260 14.37 4.62 -10.88
N ARG A 261 14.22 3.88 -11.97
CA ARG A 261 14.58 4.35 -13.33
C ARG A 261 13.69 5.49 -13.82
N HIS A 262 12.39 5.39 -13.58
CA HIS A 262 11.40 6.29 -14.17
C HIS A 262 10.97 7.42 -13.22
N GLN A 263 10.91 7.16 -11.92
CA GLN A 263 10.47 8.14 -10.91
C GLN A 263 11.64 8.69 -10.08
N GLY A 264 12.84 8.13 -10.24
CA GLY A 264 14.04 8.55 -9.51
C GLY A 264 14.01 8.19 -8.03
N ILE A 265 13.12 7.29 -7.61
CA ILE A 265 13.02 6.83 -6.22
C ILE A 265 14.31 6.07 -5.87
N SER A 266 14.98 6.54 -4.82
CA SER A 266 16.27 6.01 -4.36
C SER A 266 16.23 5.54 -2.92
N THR A 267 15.10 5.71 -2.23
CA THR A 267 14.90 5.15 -0.90
C THR A 267 13.56 4.44 -0.80
N PHE A 268 13.60 3.15 -0.51
CA PHE A 268 12.43 2.29 -0.41
C PHE A 268 12.26 1.82 1.03
N ILE A 269 11.09 2.06 1.62
CA ILE A 269 10.84 1.76 3.03
C ILE A 269 9.63 0.84 3.15
N LEU A 270 9.85 -0.43 3.46
CA LEU A 270 8.77 -1.41 3.62
C LEU A 270 8.04 -1.23 4.94
N ALA A 271 6.73 -0.96 4.90
CA ALA A 271 5.88 -0.97 6.08
C ALA A 271 5.50 -2.42 6.45
N THR A 272 6.13 -2.98 7.49
CA THR A 272 5.85 -4.35 7.96
C THR A 272 6.30 -4.56 9.40
N ASP A 273 5.60 -5.44 10.13
CA ASP A 273 6.03 -5.98 11.43
C ASP A 273 6.31 -7.50 11.37
N SER A 274 6.42 -8.04 10.15
CA SER A 274 6.72 -9.44 9.83
C SER A 274 8.23 -9.65 9.69
N PRO A 275 8.86 -10.50 10.53
CA PRO A 275 10.26 -10.87 10.35
C PRO A 275 10.56 -11.55 9.01
N GLU A 276 9.57 -12.24 8.44
CA GLU A 276 9.71 -12.93 7.16
C GLU A 276 9.77 -11.93 6.01
N ASP A 277 8.84 -10.98 5.96
CA ASP A 277 8.80 -9.94 4.94
C ASP A 277 10.07 -9.08 4.96
N ILE A 278 10.64 -8.81 6.15
CA ILE A 278 11.92 -8.09 6.27
C ILE A 278 13.05 -8.86 5.57
N ARG A 279 13.10 -10.19 5.70
CA ARG A 279 14.12 -11.02 5.05
C ARG A 279 13.90 -11.07 3.54
N ARG A 280 12.66 -11.30 3.09
CA ARG A 280 12.29 -11.30 1.66
C ARG A 280 12.63 -9.95 1.01
N PHE A 281 12.32 -8.85 1.70
CA PHE A 281 12.65 -7.51 1.22
C PHE A 281 14.15 -7.23 1.15
N ALA A 282 14.96 -7.83 2.02
CA ALA A 282 16.41 -7.72 1.92
C ALA A 282 16.97 -8.43 0.67
N GLU A 283 16.37 -9.56 0.27
CA GLU A 283 16.71 -10.24 -0.97
C GLU A 283 16.34 -9.39 -2.19
N VAL A 284 15.14 -8.81 -2.18
CA VAL A 284 14.72 -7.81 -3.19
C VAL A 284 15.71 -6.65 -3.26
N ALA A 285 16.06 -6.05 -2.11
CA ALA A 285 16.99 -4.93 -2.03
C ALA A 285 18.37 -5.27 -2.62
N ALA A 286 18.90 -6.46 -2.30
CA ALA A 286 20.17 -6.93 -2.86
C ALA A 286 20.09 -7.08 -4.39
N ALA A 287 19.02 -7.69 -4.91
CA ALA A 287 18.84 -7.87 -6.35
C ALA A 287 18.70 -6.54 -7.09
N VAL A 288 17.95 -5.57 -6.54
CA VAL A 288 17.81 -4.23 -7.13
C VAL A 288 19.15 -3.49 -7.13
N ARG A 289 19.95 -3.58 -6.04
CA ARG A 289 21.28 -2.94 -5.94
C ARG A 289 22.29 -3.50 -6.94
N GLU A 290 22.32 -4.81 -7.11
CA GLU A 290 23.23 -5.47 -8.05
C GLU A 290 22.85 -5.21 -9.51
N GLY A 291 21.67 -4.62 -9.74
CA GLY A 291 21.15 -4.37 -11.07
C GLY A 291 21.01 -5.65 -11.87
N ARG A 292 20.84 -6.81 -11.20
CA ARG A 292 20.66 -8.11 -11.88
C ARG A 292 19.43 -7.98 -12.77
N PRO A 293 19.59 -7.95 -14.11
CA PRO A 293 18.49 -8.28 -14.97
C PRO A 293 18.40 -9.81 -14.91
N GLN A 294 17.47 -10.36 -14.16
CA GLN A 294 17.18 -11.78 -14.38
C GLN A 294 16.31 -11.90 -15.61
N SER A 295 16.68 -12.89 -16.44
CA SER A 295 15.86 -13.38 -17.52
C SER A 295 14.46 -13.63 -16.99
N PRO A 296 13.41 -13.26 -17.74
CA PRO A 296 12.05 -13.55 -17.30
C PRO A 296 11.96 -15.03 -16.95
N PRO A 297 11.22 -15.41 -15.88
CA PRO A 297 10.84 -16.80 -15.71
C PRO A 297 10.29 -17.28 -17.05
N ALA A 298 10.56 -18.53 -17.43
CA ALA A 298 10.04 -19.10 -18.66
C ALA A 298 8.51 -18.98 -18.64
N GLN A 299 8.01 -17.86 -19.16
CA GLN A 299 6.61 -17.59 -19.30
C GLN A 299 6.13 -18.54 -20.41
N PRO A 300 5.07 -19.32 -20.18
CA PRO A 300 4.34 -19.87 -21.31
C PRO A 300 3.99 -18.69 -22.21
N THR A 301 4.35 -18.80 -23.49
CA THR A 301 4.21 -17.77 -24.52
C THR A 301 2.88 -17.02 -24.36
N PRO A 302 2.88 -15.70 -24.08
CA PRO A 302 1.65 -14.93 -23.98
C PRO A 302 0.88 -15.02 -25.29
N ASP A 303 -0.41 -15.28 -25.19
CA ASP A 303 -1.32 -15.10 -26.32
C ASP A 303 -1.27 -13.62 -26.77
N ALA A 304 -1.65 -13.33 -28.03
CA ALA A 304 -1.43 -12.05 -28.71
C ALA A 304 -1.96 -10.79 -27.97
N LEU A 305 -2.82 -10.98 -26.97
CA LEU A 305 -3.40 -9.95 -26.11
C LEU A 305 -2.45 -9.45 -24.99
N GLY A 306 -1.49 -10.26 -24.54
CA GLY A 306 -0.58 -9.89 -23.45
C GLY A 306 -1.25 -9.69 -22.07
N VAL A 307 -2.43 -10.28 -21.87
CA VAL A 307 -3.18 -10.37 -20.62
C VAL A 307 -3.56 -11.85 -20.46
N ILE A 308 -3.40 -12.41 -19.25
CA ILE A 308 -3.60 -13.85 -18.99
C ILE A 308 -4.73 -14.02 -17.98
N PRO A 309 -5.87 -14.62 -18.38
CA PRO A 309 -6.91 -15.05 -17.44
C PRO A 309 -6.37 -15.91 -16.30
N THR A 310 -6.84 -15.66 -15.08
CA THR A 310 -6.50 -16.45 -13.90
C THR A 310 -7.08 -17.87 -14.07
N PRO A 311 -6.24 -18.92 -14.06
CA PRO A 311 -6.71 -20.28 -14.27
C PRO A 311 -7.49 -20.79 -13.06
N ASP A 312 -8.49 -21.64 -13.33
CA ASP A 312 -9.16 -22.43 -12.31
C ASP A 312 -8.18 -23.47 -11.74
N ASP A 313 -8.13 -23.58 -10.41
CA ASP A 313 -7.27 -24.55 -9.73
C ASP A 313 -7.80 -25.99 -9.83
N GLY A 314 -9.05 -26.15 -10.29
CA GLY A 314 -9.73 -27.44 -10.46
C GLY A 314 -10.05 -28.14 -9.13
N VAL A 315 -9.85 -27.48 -8.00
CA VAL A 315 -10.17 -28.01 -6.68
C VAL A 315 -11.66 -27.80 -6.44
N ARG A 316 -12.36 -28.89 -6.09
CA ARG A 316 -13.77 -28.84 -5.68
C ARG A 316 -13.90 -29.46 -4.29
N ARG A 317 -14.39 -28.69 -3.35
CA ARG A 317 -14.52 -29.03 -1.92
C ARG A 317 -15.94 -29.45 -1.57
N SER A 318 -16.91 -28.92 -2.29
CA SER A 318 -18.30 -29.30 -2.23
C SER A 318 -18.57 -30.59 -3.01
N SER A 319 -19.45 -31.42 -2.48
CA SER A 319 -20.02 -32.55 -3.22
C SER A 319 -21.14 -32.13 -4.19
N VAL A 320 -21.55 -30.87 -4.15
CA VAL A 320 -22.60 -30.29 -4.99
C VAL A 320 -21.95 -29.50 -6.11
N ALA A 321 -22.24 -29.86 -7.35
CA ALA A 321 -21.87 -29.10 -8.54
C ALA A 321 -23.12 -28.38 -9.07
N PRO A 322 -23.16 -27.03 -9.06
CA PRO A 322 -24.33 -26.29 -9.53
C PRO A 322 -24.57 -26.42 -11.04
N TRP A 323 -23.53 -26.79 -11.80
CA TRP A 323 -23.58 -26.99 -13.24
C TRP A 323 -22.51 -27.96 -13.75
N ASP A 324 -22.72 -28.50 -14.95
CA ASP A 324 -21.69 -29.22 -15.71
C ASP A 324 -20.83 -28.20 -16.48
N GLU A 325 -19.53 -28.17 -16.18
CA GLU A 325 -18.56 -27.27 -16.80
C GLU A 325 -18.21 -27.68 -18.24
N SER A 326 -18.39 -28.97 -18.58
CA SER A 326 -18.11 -29.49 -19.92
C SER A 326 -19.15 -29.05 -20.96
N GLU A 327 -20.31 -28.58 -20.51
CA GLU A 327 -21.37 -28.02 -21.35
C GLU A 327 -21.19 -26.53 -21.64
N ARG A 328 -20.14 -25.89 -21.09
CA ARG A 328 -19.88 -24.46 -21.31
C ARG A 328 -19.53 -24.19 -22.78
N PRO A 329 -20.25 -23.27 -23.45
CA PRO A 329 -19.90 -22.85 -24.80
C PRO A 329 -18.59 -22.06 -24.79
N THR A 330 -17.93 -22.00 -25.95
CA THR A 330 -16.74 -21.18 -26.15
C THR A 330 -17.00 -20.10 -27.18
N GLY A 331 -16.46 -18.91 -26.95
CA GLY A 331 -16.55 -17.76 -27.84
C GLY A 331 -15.75 -17.96 -29.14
N PRO A 332 -15.85 -16.99 -30.07
CA PRO A 332 -15.01 -17.00 -31.27
C PRO A 332 -13.53 -16.85 -30.89
N ALA A 333 -12.67 -17.65 -31.52
CA ALA A 333 -11.23 -17.55 -31.30
C ALA A 333 -10.69 -16.14 -31.64
N PRO A 334 -9.73 -15.60 -30.88
CA PRO A 334 -9.07 -14.34 -31.19
C PRO A 334 -8.39 -14.36 -32.56
N ASP A 335 -8.27 -13.19 -33.19
CA ASP A 335 -7.46 -13.05 -34.40
C ASP A 335 -5.97 -13.02 -34.01
N PRO A 336 -5.16 -14.03 -34.41
CA PRO A 336 -3.76 -14.13 -34.02
C PRO A 336 -2.88 -13.01 -34.58
N GLN A 337 -3.36 -12.22 -35.54
CA GLN A 337 -2.64 -11.08 -36.11
C GLN A 337 -3.06 -9.74 -35.52
N ARG A 338 -4.07 -9.71 -34.65
CA ARG A 338 -4.52 -8.47 -34.01
C ARG A 338 -3.53 -8.02 -32.94
N THR A 339 -3.21 -6.73 -32.96
CA THR A 339 -2.45 -6.06 -31.91
C THR A 339 -3.36 -5.18 -31.08
N TYR A 340 -3.18 -5.17 -29.76
CA TYR A 340 -3.99 -4.39 -28.83
C TYR A 340 -3.20 -3.21 -28.28
N THR A 341 -3.84 -2.04 -28.25
CA THR A 341 -3.31 -0.84 -27.60
C THR A 341 -3.21 -1.06 -26.09
N PRO A 342 -2.38 -0.28 -25.37
CA PRO A 342 -2.33 -0.34 -23.90
C PRO A 342 -3.69 -0.12 -23.25
N ARG A 343 -4.52 0.75 -23.83
CA ARG A 343 -5.88 1.03 -23.34
C ARG A 343 -6.83 -0.17 -23.51
N GLU A 344 -6.77 -0.85 -24.66
CA GLU A 344 -7.57 -2.07 -24.88
C GLU A 344 -7.16 -3.19 -23.92
N ARG A 345 -5.85 -3.35 -23.67
CA ARG A 345 -5.34 -4.33 -22.68
C ARG A 345 -5.79 -4.00 -21.26
N ALA A 346 -5.81 -2.72 -20.89
CA ALA A 346 -6.28 -2.28 -19.58
C ALA A 346 -7.74 -2.66 -19.29
N ASN A 347 -8.61 -2.69 -20.30
CA ASN A 347 -10.00 -3.11 -20.10
C ASN A 347 -10.11 -4.62 -19.81
N GLY A 348 -9.33 -5.44 -20.52
CA GLY A 348 -9.28 -6.89 -20.25
C GLY A 348 -8.64 -7.20 -18.89
N GLN A 349 -7.60 -6.46 -18.51
CA GLN A 349 -6.96 -6.56 -17.20
C GLN A 349 -7.90 -6.17 -16.06
N HIS A 350 -8.76 -5.18 -16.26
CA HIS A 350 -9.68 -4.71 -15.22
C HIS A 350 -10.62 -5.81 -14.70
N LEU A 351 -11.13 -6.67 -15.59
CA LEU A 351 -11.97 -7.82 -15.20
C LEU A 351 -11.21 -8.77 -14.28
N ILE A 352 -9.97 -9.09 -14.64
CA ILE A 352 -9.08 -9.97 -13.85
C ILE A 352 -8.79 -9.33 -12.49
N ASP A 353 -8.48 -8.03 -12.44
CA ASP A 353 -8.20 -7.32 -11.19
C ASP A 353 -9.40 -7.36 -10.22
N VAL A 354 -10.63 -7.21 -10.75
CA VAL A 354 -11.86 -7.33 -9.95
C VAL A 354 -12.04 -8.76 -9.45
N HIS A 355 -11.83 -9.76 -10.31
CA HIS A 355 -12.00 -11.15 -9.96
C HIS A 355 -10.97 -11.65 -8.95
N ASP A 356 -9.70 -11.26 -9.10
CA ASP A 356 -8.65 -11.61 -8.16
C ASP A 356 -8.90 -11.01 -6.77
N HIS A 357 -9.53 -9.83 -6.71
CA HIS A 357 -10.00 -9.28 -5.43
C HIS A 357 -11.08 -10.16 -4.80
N LEU A 358 -12.07 -10.62 -5.57
CA LEU A 358 -13.12 -11.52 -5.09
C LEU A 358 -12.57 -12.87 -4.63
N ARG A 359 -11.58 -13.41 -5.35
CA ARG A 359 -10.87 -14.64 -4.96
C ARG A 359 -10.20 -14.47 -3.59
N ALA A 360 -9.49 -13.35 -3.39
CA ALA A 360 -8.82 -13.05 -2.14
C ALA A 360 -9.80 -12.87 -0.97
N GLU A 361 -10.92 -12.17 -1.17
CA GLU A 361 -11.94 -12.02 -0.13
C GLU A 361 -12.62 -13.36 0.20
N LEU A 362 -12.88 -14.20 -0.81
CA LEU A 362 -13.43 -15.54 -0.64
C LEU A 362 -12.47 -16.44 0.18
N ASP A 363 -11.17 -16.39 -0.10
CA ASP A 363 -10.16 -17.11 0.69
C ASP A 363 -10.10 -16.63 2.14
N GLN A 364 -10.17 -15.31 2.35
CA GLN A 364 -10.24 -14.75 3.70
C GLN A 364 -11.49 -15.22 4.46
N VAL A 365 -12.65 -15.27 3.81
CA VAL A 365 -13.90 -15.78 4.42
C VAL A 365 -13.75 -17.24 4.81
N ARG A 366 -13.15 -18.08 3.95
CA ARG A 366 -12.92 -19.50 4.23
C ARG A 366 -11.97 -19.71 5.40
N ASP A 367 -10.86 -18.97 5.43
CA ASP A 367 -9.89 -19.05 6.52
C ASP A 367 -10.51 -18.66 7.87
N LEU A 368 -11.42 -17.68 7.89
CA LEU A 368 -12.14 -17.31 9.10
C LEU A 368 -13.08 -18.42 9.57
N VAL A 369 -13.79 -19.08 8.66
CA VAL A 369 -14.65 -20.23 8.99
C VAL A 369 -13.83 -21.38 9.58
N GLU A 370 -12.67 -21.71 9.00
CA GLU A 370 -11.79 -22.75 9.53
C GLU A 370 -11.20 -22.37 10.90
N GLN A 371 -10.81 -21.11 11.10
CA GLN A 371 -10.30 -20.65 12.39
C GLN A 371 -11.34 -20.72 13.51
N VAL A 372 -12.61 -20.40 13.20
CA VAL A 372 -13.74 -20.55 14.12
C VAL A 372 -14.00 -22.03 14.41
N ALA A 373 -14.01 -22.88 13.38
CA ALA A 373 -14.19 -24.33 13.52
C ALA A 373 -13.07 -24.97 14.37
N ALA A 374 -11.84 -24.49 14.24
CA ALA A 374 -10.70 -24.92 15.04
C ALA A 374 -10.69 -24.36 16.48
N GLY A 375 -11.64 -23.48 16.83
CA GLY A 375 -11.69 -22.83 18.14
C GLY A 375 -10.55 -21.83 18.39
N THR A 376 -9.86 -21.41 17.33
CA THR A 376 -8.71 -20.48 17.42
C THR A 376 -9.13 -19.02 17.54
N ILE A 377 -10.30 -18.68 17.00
CA ILE A 377 -10.97 -17.39 17.19
C ILE A 377 -12.45 -17.61 17.52
N ASP A 378 -13.05 -16.70 18.29
CA ASP A 378 -14.48 -16.72 18.54
C ASP A 378 -15.28 -16.08 17.39
N ILE A 379 -16.56 -16.40 17.31
CA ILE A 379 -17.50 -15.91 16.29
C ILE A 379 -17.57 -14.37 16.28
N GLY A 380 -17.45 -13.72 17.44
CA GLY A 380 -17.47 -12.26 17.56
C GLY A 380 -16.23 -11.61 16.91
N ARG A 381 -15.06 -12.21 17.08
CA ARG A 381 -13.82 -11.80 16.41
C ARG A 381 -13.88 -12.04 14.91
N ALA A 382 -14.28 -13.22 14.46
CA ALA A 382 -14.45 -13.51 13.03
C ALA A 382 -15.41 -12.51 12.37
N ARG A 383 -16.53 -12.18 13.05
CA ARG A 383 -17.46 -11.14 12.61
C ARG A 383 -16.80 -9.76 12.54
N SER A 384 -15.93 -9.41 13.50
CA SER A 384 -15.20 -8.14 13.45
C SER A 384 -14.26 -8.07 12.25
N GLU A 385 -13.57 -9.16 11.93
CA GLU A 385 -12.63 -9.25 10.81
C GLU A 385 -13.36 -9.14 9.46
N ILE A 386 -14.50 -9.83 9.28
CA ILE A 386 -15.39 -9.67 8.12
C ILE A 386 -15.88 -8.21 8.00
N ASN A 387 -16.20 -7.55 9.12
CA ASN A 387 -16.65 -6.15 9.11
C ASN A 387 -15.56 -5.13 8.73
N THR A 388 -14.29 -5.53 8.77
CA THR A 388 -13.13 -4.69 8.42
C THR A 388 -12.60 -4.93 7.01
N MET A 389 -13.14 -5.94 6.30
CA MET A 389 -12.83 -6.16 4.88
C MET A 389 -13.32 -4.98 4.04
N THR A 390 -12.54 -4.63 3.01
CA THR A 390 -12.32 -3.26 2.52
C THR A 390 -13.49 -2.59 1.80
N MET A 391 -14.60 -3.27 1.54
CA MET A 391 -15.75 -2.70 0.84
C MET A 391 -16.91 -2.32 1.77
N ARG A 392 -16.62 -1.47 2.78
CA ARG A 392 -17.64 -0.76 3.58
C ARG A 392 -17.54 0.76 3.57
N GLN A 393 -16.61 1.36 2.81
CA GLN A 393 -16.32 2.80 2.89
C GLN A 393 -16.85 3.65 1.72
N ASN A 394 -18.04 3.37 1.15
CA ASN A 394 -18.77 4.35 0.33
C ASN A 394 -20.31 4.25 0.49
N ASN A 395 -20.84 5.00 1.48
CA ASN A 395 -22.21 5.57 1.60
C ASN A 395 -23.47 4.67 1.79
N TRP A 396 -23.95 4.49 3.04
CA TRP A 396 -25.11 5.17 3.68
C TRP A 396 -25.50 4.50 5.02
N THR A 397 -26.11 5.31 5.89
CA THR A 397 -26.37 5.11 7.32
C THR A 397 -27.46 4.09 7.67
N LEU A 398 -27.24 3.40 8.80
CA LEU A 398 -28.18 2.62 9.64
C LEU A 398 -28.63 1.21 9.16
N GLY A 399 -28.11 0.19 9.87
CA GLY A 399 -28.80 -1.02 10.33
C GLY A 399 -29.34 -2.01 9.30
N VAL A 400 -28.57 -3.07 9.02
CA VAL A 400 -28.91 -4.52 8.94
C VAL A 400 -27.58 -5.27 8.65
N TYR A 401 -27.34 -6.41 9.30
CA TYR A 401 -26.06 -7.14 9.34
C TYR A 401 -26.06 -8.34 8.38
N CYS A 402 -24.86 -8.73 7.88
CA CYS A 402 -24.56 -9.76 6.86
C CYS A 402 -25.11 -9.55 5.44
N GLU A 403 -26.23 -8.88 5.26
CA GLU A 403 -26.85 -8.62 3.95
C GLU A 403 -25.95 -7.81 2.98
N SER A 404 -24.93 -7.09 3.48
CA SER A 404 -24.11 -6.17 2.66
C SER A 404 -23.03 -6.83 1.81
N TYR A 405 -22.45 -7.96 2.23
CA TYR A 405 -21.40 -8.66 1.46
C TYR A 405 -22.03 -9.43 0.29
N CYS A 406 -23.14 -10.12 0.52
CA CYS A 406 -23.93 -10.76 -0.55
C CYS A 406 -24.47 -9.74 -1.57
N ARG A 407 -24.83 -8.53 -1.13
CA ARG A 407 -25.27 -7.44 -2.01
C ARG A 407 -24.16 -6.92 -2.95
N LEU A 408 -22.88 -7.14 -2.66
CA LEU A 408 -21.74 -6.70 -3.48
C LEU A 408 -21.49 -7.65 -4.67
N VAL A 409 -21.42 -8.97 -4.43
CA VAL A 409 -21.41 -9.99 -5.50
C VAL A 409 -22.69 -9.90 -6.34
N THR A 410 -23.80 -9.46 -5.73
CA THR A 410 -24.99 -9.15 -6.51
C THR A 410 -24.82 -7.89 -7.38
N THR A 411 -24.03 -6.87 -6.97
CA THR A 411 -23.93 -5.57 -7.66
C THR A 411 -23.01 -5.57 -8.88
N HIS A 412 -21.89 -6.30 -8.87
CA HIS A 412 -21.00 -6.40 -10.04
C HIS A 412 -21.64 -7.18 -11.22
N HIS A 413 -22.13 -8.40 -10.96
CA HIS A 413 -22.95 -9.19 -11.88
C HIS A 413 -24.23 -8.46 -12.32
N SER A 414 -24.89 -7.68 -11.45
CA SER A 414 -26.04 -6.85 -11.86
C SER A 414 -25.68 -5.73 -12.85
N LEU A 415 -24.47 -5.18 -12.80
CA LEU A 415 -24.00 -4.16 -13.74
C LEU A 415 -23.57 -4.78 -15.08
N GLU A 416 -22.94 -5.94 -15.03
CA GLU A 416 -22.53 -6.72 -16.21
C GLU A 416 -23.75 -7.18 -17.01
N ASP A 417 -24.74 -7.78 -16.35
CA ASP A 417 -26.02 -8.23 -16.95
C ASP A 417 -26.82 -7.06 -17.55
N ALA A 418 -26.82 -5.90 -16.89
CA ALA A 418 -27.65 -4.77 -17.29
C ALA A 418 -27.01 -3.84 -18.33
N ALA A 419 -25.67 -3.80 -18.42
CA ALA A 419 -24.95 -2.83 -19.25
C ALA A 419 -23.88 -3.44 -20.17
N MET A 420 -23.08 -4.39 -19.70
CA MET A 420 -21.94 -4.94 -20.43
C MET A 420 -22.37 -6.03 -21.43
N PHE A 421 -23.09 -7.03 -20.95
CA PHE A 421 -23.55 -8.18 -21.73
C PHE A 421 -24.43 -7.82 -22.94
N PRO A 422 -25.40 -6.89 -22.83
CA PRO A 422 -26.14 -6.42 -24.00
C PRO A 422 -25.24 -5.74 -25.04
N ARG A 423 -24.21 -5.00 -24.62
CA ARG A 423 -23.26 -4.33 -25.53
C ARG A 423 -22.35 -5.35 -26.22
N LEU A 424 -21.88 -6.37 -25.50
CA LEU A 424 -21.08 -7.46 -26.07
C LEU A 424 -21.88 -8.24 -27.12
N LYS A 425 -23.12 -8.64 -26.79
CA LYS A 425 -24.05 -9.31 -27.73
C LYS A 425 -24.35 -8.45 -28.96
N GLN A 426 -24.49 -7.13 -28.79
CA GLN A 426 -24.72 -6.20 -29.90
C GLN A 426 -23.49 -6.01 -30.78
N ALA A 427 -22.30 -5.94 -30.18
CA ALA A 427 -21.04 -5.68 -30.88
C ALA A 427 -20.47 -6.94 -31.57
N ASP A 428 -20.70 -8.13 -31.01
CA ASP A 428 -20.36 -9.42 -31.62
C ASP A 428 -21.41 -10.50 -31.27
N PRO A 429 -22.42 -10.71 -32.13
CA PRO A 429 -23.49 -11.68 -31.87
C PRO A 429 -23.02 -13.12 -31.65
N ARG A 430 -21.79 -13.46 -32.04
CA ARG A 430 -21.22 -14.80 -31.82
C ARG A 430 -20.88 -15.07 -30.34
N LEU A 431 -20.80 -14.03 -29.51
CA LEU A 431 -20.63 -14.16 -28.06
C LEU A 431 -21.91 -14.54 -27.32
N ALA A 432 -23.07 -14.51 -27.99
CA ALA A 432 -24.36 -14.75 -27.34
C ALA A 432 -24.42 -16.07 -26.54
N PRO A 433 -23.93 -17.22 -27.02
CA PRO A 433 -23.95 -18.46 -26.23
C PRO A 433 -23.15 -18.38 -24.93
N VAL A 434 -21.97 -17.74 -24.95
CA VAL A 434 -21.13 -17.54 -23.77
C VAL A 434 -21.84 -16.62 -22.77
N VAL A 435 -22.32 -15.47 -23.25
CA VAL A 435 -22.95 -14.47 -22.40
C VAL A 435 -24.27 -15.00 -21.81
N ASP A 436 -25.08 -15.73 -22.58
CA ASP A 436 -26.30 -16.39 -22.08
C ASP A 436 -25.98 -17.42 -20.99
N ARG A 437 -24.83 -18.10 -21.11
CA ARG A 437 -24.36 -19.04 -20.08
C ARG A 437 -23.91 -18.30 -18.81
N LEU A 438 -23.17 -17.20 -18.94
CA LEU A 438 -22.75 -16.39 -17.80
C LEU A 438 -23.95 -15.79 -17.05
N GLU A 439 -24.96 -15.27 -17.76
CA GLU A 439 -26.23 -14.80 -17.17
C GLU A 439 -27.00 -15.91 -16.44
N LEU A 440 -26.85 -17.16 -16.85
CA LEU A 440 -27.42 -18.31 -16.14
C LEU A 440 -26.61 -18.63 -14.87
N GLU A 441 -25.28 -18.66 -14.97
CA GLU A 441 -24.38 -18.90 -13.84
C GLU A 441 -24.51 -17.79 -12.77
N HIS A 442 -24.69 -16.53 -13.15
CA HIS A 442 -24.97 -15.41 -12.24
C HIS A 442 -26.23 -15.66 -11.38
N ARG A 443 -27.31 -16.15 -11.99
CA ARG A 443 -28.54 -16.51 -11.25
C ARG A 443 -28.31 -17.65 -10.28
N THR A 444 -27.54 -18.66 -10.69
CA THR A 444 -27.19 -19.77 -9.79
C THR A 444 -26.27 -19.34 -8.66
N ILE A 445 -25.31 -18.43 -8.90
CA ILE A 445 -24.46 -17.83 -7.87
C ILE A 445 -25.30 -17.07 -6.86
N HIS A 446 -26.33 -16.35 -7.31
CA HIS A 446 -27.28 -15.68 -6.42
C HIS A 446 -27.98 -16.69 -5.48
N ASP A 447 -28.48 -17.81 -6.01
CA ASP A 447 -29.09 -18.87 -5.19
C ASP A 447 -28.10 -19.47 -4.17
N VAL A 448 -26.83 -19.65 -4.56
CA VAL A 448 -25.78 -20.15 -3.66
C VAL A 448 -25.44 -19.15 -2.55
N LEU A 449 -25.40 -17.85 -2.87
CA LEU A 449 -25.22 -16.78 -1.88
C LEU A 449 -26.37 -16.72 -0.88
N GLU A 450 -27.62 -16.91 -1.33
CA GLU A 450 -28.77 -17.04 -0.41
C GLU A 450 -28.62 -18.25 0.51
N GLY A 451 -28.06 -19.36 0.01
CA GLY A 451 -27.73 -20.53 0.82
C GLY A 451 -26.72 -20.26 1.93
N VAL A 452 -25.69 -19.44 1.67
CA VAL A 452 -24.72 -19.00 2.70
C VAL A 452 -25.39 -18.12 3.75
N ASP A 453 -26.25 -17.19 3.34
CA ASP A 453 -26.99 -16.34 4.28
C ASP A 453 -27.90 -17.16 5.21
N GLN A 454 -28.63 -18.13 4.64
CA GLN A 454 -29.46 -19.06 5.42
C GLN A 454 -28.62 -19.87 6.43
N ALA A 455 -27.45 -20.37 6.03
CA ALA A 455 -26.56 -21.10 6.93
C ALA A 455 -26.01 -20.21 8.06
N LEU A 456 -25.70 -18.94 7.78
CA LEU A 456 -25.30 -17.97 8.78
C LEU A 456 -26.43 -17.65 9.78
N VAL A 457 -27.66 -17.46 9.30
CA VAL A 457 -28.82 -17.22 10.18
C VAL A 457 -29.05 -18.42 11.09
N ALA A 458 -29.01 -19.64 10.54
CA ALA A 458 -29.17 -20.87 11.31
C ALA A 458 -28.08 -21.05 12.38
N LEU A 459 -26.84 -20.65 12.08
CA LEU A 459 -25.76 -20.68 13.07
C LEU A 459 -25.99 -19.67 14.22
N VAL A 460 -26.55 -18.49 13.92
CA VAL A 460 -26.79 -17.44 14.91
C VAL A 460 -28.00 -17.73 15.81
N ASP A 461 -29.07 -18.31 15.25
CA ASP A 461 -30.29 -18.64 16.00
C ASP A 461 -30.24 -20.00 16.71
N GLY A 462 -29.16 -20.76 16.48
CA GLY A 462 -28.90 -22.06 17.10
C GLY A 462 -29.63 -23.24 16.46
N SER A 463 -30.25 -23.05 15.28
CA SER A 463 -30.88 -24.12 14.49
C SER A 463 -29.92 -24.83 13.53
N GLY A 464 -28.71 -24.31 13.33
CA GLY A 464 -27.63 -24.87 12.51
C GLY A 464 -26.31 -25.05 13.25
N ASP A 465 -25.29 -25.53 12.54
CA ASP A 465 -23.94 -25.76 13.04
C ASP A 465 -22.86 -25.22 12.08
N LEU A 466 -21.60 -25.24 12.55
CA LEU A 466 -20.46 -24.75 11.77
C LEU A 466 -20.17 -25.61 10.54
N ASP A 467 -20.52 -26.91 10.57
CA ASP A 467 -20.34 -27.81 9.43
C ASP A 467 -21.28 -27.43 8.27
N GLY A 468 -22.53 -27.03 8.58
CA GLY A 468 -23.47 -26.49 7.61
C GLY A 468 -23.00 -25.17 6.98
N LEU A 469 -22.44 -24.25 7.78
CA LEU A 469 -21.85 -23.01 7.27
C LEU A 469 -20.64 -23.28 6.38
N ARG A 470 -19.74 -24.18 6.81
CA ARG A 470 -18.57 -24.59 6.04
C ARG A 470 -18.97 -25.17 4.69
N ALA A 471 -19.96 -26.07 4.66
CA ALA A 471 -20.47 -26.66 3.43
C ALA A 471 -21.05 -25.61 2.47
N ALA A 472 -21.78 -24.61 2.99
CA ALA A 472 -22.32 -23.53 2.18
C ALA A 472 -21.21 -22.64 1.59
N VAL A 473 -20.18 -22.33 2.38
CA VAL A 473 -19.02 -21.53 1.94
C VAL A 473 -18.15 -22.32 0.94
N ASP A 474 -17.95 -23.62 1.13
CA ASP A 474 -17.24 -24.46 0.17
C ASP A 474 -17.99 -24.52 -1.18
N LEU A 475 -19.33 -24.63 -1.16
CA LEU A 475 -20.15 -24.55 -2.37
C LEU A 475 -20.02 -23.18 -3.04
N LEU A 476 -20.11 -22.08 -2.29
CA LEU A 476 -19.90 -20.74 -2.84
C LEU A 476 -18.52 -20.61 -3.48
N SER A 477 -17.50 -21.18 -2.84
CA SER A 477 -16.12 -21.10 -3.30
C SER A 477 -15.92 -21.82 -4.62
N ASP A 478 -16.33 -23.08 -4.69
CA ASP A 478 -16.26 -23.89 -5.91
C ASP A 478 -17.04 -23.23 -7.06
N THR A 479 -18.21 -22.67 -6.74
CA THR A 479 -19.11 -22.01 -7.70
C THR A 479 -18.46 -20.74 -8.27
N LEU A 480 -17.95 -19.85 -7.41
CA LEU A 480 -17.34 -18.58 -7.83
C LEU A 480 -16.02 -18.81 -8.56
N LEU A 481 -15.11 -19.64 -8.04
CA LEU A 481 -13.80 -19.86 -8.66
C LEU A 481 -13.94 -20.44 -10.08
N SER A 482 -14.84 -21.40 -10.26
CA SER A 482 -15.18 -21.98 -11.56
C SER A 482 -15.78 -20.94 -12.51
N HIS A 483 -16.64 -20.07 -12.01
CA HIS A 483 -17.32 -19.04 -12.79
C HIS A 483 -16.37 -17.92 -13.25
N LEU A 484 -15.63 -17.31 -12.33
CA LEU A 484 -14.72 -16.19 -12.61
C LEU A 484 -13.66 -16.60 -13.65
N SER A 485 -13.12 -17.81 -13.52
CA SER A 485 -12.11 -18.34 -14.45
C SER A 485 -12.70 -18.62 -15.84
N TYR A 486 -13.97 -19.02 -15.92
CA TYR A 486 -14.67 -19.18 -17.20
C TYR A 486 -14.97 -17.83 -17.85
N GLU A 487 -15.45 -16.86 -17.07
CA GLU A 487 -15.73 -15.52 -17.56
C GLU A 487 -14.46 -14.84 -18.10
N GLU A 488 -13.36 -14.87 -17.35
CA GLU A 488 -12.11 -14.27 -17.80
C GLU A 488 -11.60 -14.91 -19.09
N ARG A 489 -11.65 -16.25 -19.17
CA ARG A 489 -11.22 -16.98 -20.37
C ARG A 489 -11.99 -16.56 -21.61
N GLU A 490 -13.30 -16.36 -21.48
CA GLU A 490 -14.15 -16.08 -22.63
C GLU A 490 -14.34 -14.58 -22.92
N LEU A 491 -14.20 -13.69 -21.93
CA LEU A 491 -14.54 -12.26 -22.06
C LEU A 491 -13.35 -11.30 -22.03
N VAL A 492 -12.17 -11.68 -21.50
CA VAL A 492 -10.99 -10.78 -21.44
C VAL A 492 -10.59 -10.26 -22.83
N GLU A 493 -10.53 -11.14 -23.84
CA GLU A 493 -10.24 -10.71 -25.21
C GLU A 493 -11.36 -9.90 -25.84
N PRO A 494 -12.64 -10.33 -25.79
CA PRO A 494 -13.75 -9.52 -26.29
C PRO A 494 -13.83 -8.12 -25.70
N LEU A 495 -13.61 -7.97 -24.39
CA LEU A 495 -13.62 -6.68 -23.70
C LEU A 495 -12.50 -5.77 -24.20
N ALA A 496 -11.30 -6.32 -24.38
CA ALA A 496 -10.18 -5.60 -24.96
C ALA A 496 -10.46 -5.21 -26.43
N ARG A 497 -10.93 -6.16 -27.24
CA ARG A 497 -11.18 -5.99 -28.67
C ARG A 497 -12.28 -5.00 -29.00
N LEU A 498 -13.37 -5.02 -28.23
CA LEU A 498 -14.57 -4.23 -28.44
C LEU A 498 -14.55 -2.93 -27.63
N ASN A 499 -13.57 -2.78 -26.72
CA ASN A 499 -13.42 -1.64 -25.82
C ASN A 499 -14.73 -1.34 -25.07
N VAL A 500 -15.34 -2.41 -24.54
CA VAL A 500 -16.52 -2.37 -23.69
C VAL A 500 -16.05 -2.45 -22.25
N MET A 501 -16.61 -1.58 -21.40
CA MET A 501 -16.43 -1.53 -19.95
C MET A 501 -17.82 -1.52 -19.31
#